data_AF-A0A3B9EPE2-F1
#
_entry.id   AF-A0A3B9EPE2-F1
#
_cell.length_a   1.000
_cell.length_b   1.000
_cell.length_c   1.000
_cell.angle_alpha   90.00
_cell.angle_beta   90.00
_cell.angle_gamma   90.00
#
_symmetry.space_group_name_H-M   'P 1'
#
loop_
_entity.id
_entity.type
_entity.pdbx_description
1 polymer ?
#
loop_
_entity_poly.entity_id
_entity_poly.type
_entity_poly.pdbx_seq_one_letter_code
_entity_poly.pdbx_strand_id
1 'polypeptide(L)' 'MDVPVIALSAHDTAADHDEAFAAGAAAYETKPIEMDRLIESVNEALNGGPPD' A
#
# COMPACT_ATOMS: atom_id res chain seq x y z
N MET A 1 -5.47 16.93 8.02
CA MET A 1 -5.69 16.36 6.67
C MET A 1 -4.74 15.20 6.59
N ASP A 2 -5.25 13.98 6.69
CA ASP A 2 -4.44 12.77 6.61
C ASP A 2 -4.20 12.45 5.14
N VAL A 3 -2.94 12.18 4.79
CA VAL A 3 -2.53 11.81 3.44
C VAL A 3 -2.34 10.29 3.42
N PRO A 4 -3.05 9.54 2.56
CA PRO A 4 -2.87 8.09 2.50
C PRO A 4 -1.44 7.74 2.05
N VAL A 5 -0.84 6.76 2.71
CA VAL A 5 0.51 6.27 2.41
C VAL A 5 0.41 4.86 1.85
N ILE A 6 1.03 4.61 0.71
CA ILE A 6 1.19 3.27 0.12
C ILE A 6 2.67 2.90 0.23
N ALA A 7 2.97 1.80 0.91
CA ALA A 7 4.33 1.30 1.07
C ALA A 7 4.76 0.51 -0.18
N LEU A 8 6.00 0.71 -0.62
CA LEU A 8 6.56 0.06 -1.81
C LEU A 8 7.89 -0.60 -1.47
N SER A 9 7.94 -1.93 -1.42
CA SER A 9 9.17 -2.67 -1.10
C SER A 9 9.82 -3.32 -2.32
N ALA A 10 11.16 -3.29 -2.36
CA ALA A 10 11.93 -4.03 -3.35
C ALA A 10 12.22 -5.48 -2.94
N HIS A 11 12.21 -5.76 -1.64
CA HIS A 11 12.45 -7.08 -1.07
C HIS A 11 11.43 -7.27 0.05
N ASP A 12 10.45 -8.12 -0.23
CA ASP A 12 9.30 -8.29 0.65
C ASP A 12 9.52 -9.42 1.64
N THR A 13 9.28 -9.13 2.91
CA THR A 13 9.07 -10.14 3.94
C THR A 13 7.71 -9.90 4.59
N ALA A 14 7.09 -10.96 5.11
CA ALA A 14 5.82 -10.83 5.83
C ALA A 14 5.90 -9.81 6.99
N ALA A 15 7.08 -9.62 7.58
CA ALA A 15 7.29 -8.64 8.64
C ALA A 15 7.23 -7.19 8.11
N ASP A 16 7.77 -6.91 6.92
CA ASP A 16 7.73 -5.57 6.31
C ASP A 16 6.30 -5.16 5.96
N HIS A 17 5.52 -6.13 5.46
CA HIS A 17 4.09 -5.95 5.21
C HIS A 17 3.34 -5.60 6.49
N ASP A 18 3.50 -6.42 7.54
CA ASP A 18 2.82 -6.22 8.83
C ASP A 18 3.21 -4.88 9.49
N GLU A 19 4.49 -4.50 9.43
CA GLU A 19 4.99 -3.22 9.95
C GLU A 19 4.37 -2.03 9.21
N ALA A 20 4.25 -2.10 7.88
CA ALA A 20 3.64 -1.04 7.08
C ALA A 20 2.18 -0.79 7.48
N PHE A 21 1.38 -1.85 7.65
CA PHE A 21 -0.01 -1.71 8.09
C PHE A 21 -0.11 -1.24 9.54
N ALA A 22 0.76 -1.74 10.44
CA ALA A 22 0.81 -1.26 11.82
C ALA A 22 1.18 0.24 11.92
N ALA A 23 1.96 0.75 10.97
CA ALA A 23 2.31 2.17 10.86
C ALA A 23 1.19 3.04 10.25
N GLY A 24 0.09 2.42 9.78
CA GLY A 24 -1.05 3.12 9.18
C GLY A 24 -0.96 3.29 7.67
N ALA A 25 -0.17 2.47 6.97
CA ALA A 25 -0.24 2.41 5.51
C ALA A 25 -1.64 2.01 5.04
N ALA A 26 -2.11 2.66 3.99
CA ALA A 26 -3.37 2.34 3.33
C ALA A 26 -3.24 1.12 2.41
N ALA A 27 -2.04 0.87 1.87
CA ALA A 27 -1.75 -0.31 1.07
C ALA A 27 -0.24 -0.62 1.09
N TYR A 28 0.12 -1.82 0.62
CA TYR A 28 1.49 -2.29 0.50
C TYR A 28 1.67 -3.00 -0.85
N GLU A 29 2.72 -2.65 -1.59
CA GLU A 29 3.02 -3.16 -2.92
C GLU A 29 4.50 -3.57 -3.03
N THR A 30 4.79 -4.56 -3.87
CA THR A 30 6.15 -5.09 -4.06
C THR A 30 6.66 -4.82 -5.47
N LYS A 31 7.99 -4.72 -5.62
CA LYS A 31 8.64 -4.60 -6.94
C LYS A 31 8.92 -5.99 -7.54
N PRO A 32 8.83 -6.14 -8.87
CA PRO A 32 8.47 -5.14 -9.87
C PRO A 32 6.98 -4.75 -9.80
N ILE A 33 6.71 -3.46 -10.00
CA ILE A 33 5.35 -2.90 -9.84
C ILE A 33 4.50 -3.25 -11.05
N GLU A 34 3.32 -3.81 -10.79
CA GLU A 34 2.22 -3.88 -11.76
C GLU A 34 1.45 -2.57 -11.73
N MET A 35 1.59 -1.75 -12.78
CA MET A 35 1.07 -0.37 -12.78
C MET A 35 -0.45 -0.31 -12.62
N ASP A 36 -1.19 -1.24 -13.21
CA ASP A 36 -2.65 -1.27 -13.12
C ASP A 36 -3.10 -1.50 -11.67
N ARG A 37 -2.43 -2.40 -10.93
CA ARG A 37 -2.69 -2.65 -9.50
C ARG A 37 -2.35 -1.44 -8.65
N LEU A 38 -1.21 -0.79 -8.90
CA LEU A 38 -0.83 0.41 -8.16
C LEU A 38 -1.85 1.54 -8.37
N ILE A 39 -2.34 1.73 -9.59
CA ILE A 39 -3.37 2.74 -9.89
C ILE A 39 -4.67 2.42 -9.15
N GLU A 40 -5.08 1.15 -9.10
CA GLU A 40 -6.23 0.69 -8.33
C GLU A 40 -6.07 1.01 -6.83
N SER A 41 -4.95 0.59 -6.22
CA SER A 41 -4.61 0.88 -4.82
C SER A 41 -4.59 2.38 -4.49
N VAL A 42 -4.08 3.22 -5.41
CA VAL A 42 -4.11 4.69 -5.25
C VAL A 42 -5.54 5.22 -5.28
N ASN A 43 -6.37 4.76 -6.22
CA ASN A 43 -7.76 5.19 -6.32
C ASN A 43 -8.56 4.78 -5.08
N GLU A 44 -8.37 3.57 -4.56
CA GLU A 44 -9.02 3.09 -3.34
C GLU A 44 -8.63 3.94 -2.13
N ALA A 45 -7.33 4.19 -1.97
CA ALA A 45 -6.80 4.98 -0.86
C ALA A 45 -7.31 6.44 -0.87
N LEU A 46 -7.51 7.03 -2.05
CA LEU A 46 -8.09 8.38 -2.19
C LEU A 46 -9.61 8.42 -1.93
N ASN A 47 -10.32 7.31 -2.15
CA ASN A 47 -11.76 7.22 -1.96
C ASN A 47 -12.17 6.77 -0.53
N GLY A 48 -11.19 6.44 0.33
CA GLY A 48 -11.44 5.98 1.70
C GLY A 48 -11.97 4.54 1.79
N GLY A 49 -11.70 3.72 0.76
CA GLY A 49 -12.00 2.29 0.81
C GLY A 49 -11.11 1.58 1.84
N PRO A 50 -11.64 0.65 2.65
CA PRO A 50 -10.80 -0.18 3.49
C PRO A 50 -9.88 -1.03 2.60
N PRO A 51 -8.61 -1.27 2.99
CA PRO A 51 -7.75 -2.21 2.28
C PRO A 51 -8.32 -3.62 2.45
N ASP A 52 -8.43 -4.36 1.35
CA ASP A 52 -8.55 -5.82 1.36
C ASP A 52 -7.24 -6.47 1.83
#